data_AF-W1PWS2-F1
#
_entry.id   AF-W1PWS2-F1
#
_cell.length_a   1.000
_cell.length_b   1.000
_cell.length_c   1.000
_cell.angle_alpha   90.00
_cell.angle_beta   90.00
_cell.angle_gamma   90.00
#
_symmetry.space_group_name_H-M   'P 1'
#
loop_
_entity.id
_entity.type
_entity.pdbx_description
1 polymer ?
#
loop_
_entity_poly.entity_id
_entity_poly.type
_entity_poly.pdbx_seq_one_letter_code
_entity_poly.pdbx_strand_id
1 'polypeptide(L)'
;MPGMTVYVGFFEVCSPKKGEYVYVSIASRAVGQLVGQYAKLVGRYVVRSAGSKEMTKFGFDEAFNCKEENDLVATLKRYFPHGIDIYFENMGGAMHDAFLETTIKSIKEGKMAYVKDIVEGLENAPSALVGLLSGRNVGKQVVLVARE
;
A
#
# COMPACT_ATOMS: atom_id res chain seq x y z
N MET A 1 10.76 -9.02 -13.08
CA MET A 1 10.69 -7.61 -13.53
C MET A 1 10.03 -6.72 -12.46
N PRO A 2 10.60 -6.57 -11.25
CA PRO A 2 10.01 -5.71 -10.22
C PRO A 2 9.98 -4.22 -10.60
N GLY A 3 10.92 -3.75 -11.42
CA GLY A 3 10.98 -2.33 -11.83
C GLY A 3 9.79 -1.85 -12.65
N MET A 4 9.24 -2.70 -13.54
CA MET A 4 8.10 -2.32 -14.39
C MET A 4 6.80 -2.23 -13.56
N THR A 5 6.59 -3.18 -12.65
CA THR A 5 5.45 -3.14 -11.71
C THR A 5 5.47 -1.88 -10.86
N VAL A 6 6.65 -1.49 -10.36
CA VAL A 6 6.80 -0.26 -9.58
C VAL A 6 6.55 0.97 -10.45
N TYR A 7 7.07 1.00 -11.68
CA TYR A 7 6.88 2.13 -12.59
C TYR A 7 5.39 2.34 -12.91
N VAL A 8 4.71 1.30 -13.40
CA VAL A 8 3.28 1.41 -13.74
C VAL A 8 2.42 1.65 -12.50
N GLY A 9 2.67 0.92 -11.41
CA GLY A 9 1.92 1.11 -10.16
C GLY A 9 2.06 2.52 -9.61
N PHE A 10 3.27 3.08 -9.61
CA PHE A 10 3.49 4.39 -9.04
C PHE A 10 3.15 5.53 -10.01
N PHE A 11 3.59 5.50 -11.27
CA PHE A 11 3.40 6.61 -12.19
C PHE A 11 2.07 6.58 -12.93
N GLU A 12 1.63 5.41 -13.39
CA GLU A 12 0.38 5.30 -14.18
C GLU A 12 -0.84 5.19 -13.26
N VAL A 13 -0.80 4.28 -12.29
CA VAL A 13 -1.94 4.02 -11.40
C VAL A 13 -2.09 5.09 -10.33
N CYS A 14 -1.02 5.40 -9.57
CA CYS A 14 -1.12 6.41 -8.51
C CYS A 14 -1.06 7.85 -9.05
N SER A 15 -0.50 8.09 -10.25
CA SER A 15 -0.44 9.41 -10.89
C SER A 15 -0.04 10.56 -9.93
N PRO A 16 1.14 10.47 -9.28
CA PRO A 16 1.50 11.27 -8.11
C PRO A 16 1.56 12.77 -8.43
N LYS A 17 0.90 13.62 -7.62
CA LYS A 17 0.89 15.10 -7.69
C LYS A 17 1.67 15.81 -6.59
N LYS A 18 2.36 16.91 -6.93
CA LYS A 18 3.25 17.63 -6.00
C LYS A 18 2.54 17.95 -4.67
N GLY A 19 3.21 17.65 -3.55
CA GLY A 19 2.69 17.90 -2.21
C GLY A 19 1.99 16.70 -1.56
N GLU A 20 1.75 15.61 -2.30
CA GLU A 20 1.14 14.40 -1.75
C GLU A 20 2.07 13.58 -0.84
N TYR A 21 1.45 12.92 0.13
CA TYR A 21 2.07 12.05 1.13
C TYR A 21 1.98 10.58 0.72
N VAL A 22 3.14 9.91 0.67
CA VAL A 22 3.26 8.52 0.21
C VAL A 22 3.60 7.60 1.38
N TYR A 23 2.80 6.55 1.58
CA TYR A 23 3.08 5.47 2.50
C TYR A 23 3.41 4.17 1.75
N VAL A 24 4.52 3.53 2.10
CA VAL A 24 4.97 2.27 1.49
C VAL A 24 5.07 1.18 2.55
N SER A 25 4.28 0.11 2.39
CA SER A 25 4.38 -1.08 3.24
C SER A 25 5.54 -2.00 2.78
N ILE A 26 6.30 -2.52 3.75
CA ILE A 26 7.44 -3.45 3.54
C ILE A 26 8.44 -2.94 2.52
N ALA A 27 8.96 -1.74 2.80
CA ALA A 27 9.91 -1.08 1.93
C ALA A 27 11.32 -1.71 1.90
N SER A 28 11.58 -2.73 2.72
CA SER A 28 12.88 -3.42 2.74
C SER A 28 13.09 -4.36 1.54
N ARG A 29 12.03 -4.66 0.77
CA ARG A 29 12.10 -5.52 -0.42
C ARG A 29 12.25 -4.68 -1.69
N ALA A 30 12.74 -5.31 -2.76
CA ALA A 30 13.09 -4.63 -4.02
C ALA A 30 12.02 -3.68 -4.57
N VAL A 31 10.74 -4.06 -4.50
CA VAL A 31 9.61 -3.23 -4.94
C VAL A 31 9.53 -1.95 -4.10
N GLY A 32 9.49 -2.08 -2.78
CA GLY A 32 9.31 -0.92 -1.91
C GLY A 32 10.52 0.02 -1.89
N GLN A 33 11.75 -0.47 -2.06
CA GLN A 33 12.93 0.39 -2.23
C GLN A 33 12.81 1.28 -3.48
N LEU A 34 12.37 0.70 -4.61
CA LEU A 34 12.19 1.46 -5.85
C LEU A 34 11.04 2.46 -5.76
N VAL A 35 9.92 2.10 -5.11
CA VAL A 35 8.79 3.03 -4.89
C VAL A 35 9.26 4.25 -4.09
N GLY A 36 10.03 4.03 -3.02
CA GLY A 36 10.58 5.13 -2.22
C GLY A 36 11.45 6.07 -3.03
N GLN A 37 12.39 5.52 -3.81
CA GLN A 37 13.26 6.30 -4.67
C GLN A 37 12.48 7.11 -5.72
N TYR A 38 11.50 6.51 -6.40
CA TYR A 38 10.67 7.22 -7.36
C TYR A 38 9.83 8.32 -6.70
N ALA A 39 9.25 8.05 -5.53
CA ALA A 39 8.51 9.03 -4.76
C ALA A 39 9.39 10.21 -4.33
N LYS A 40 10.65 9.97 -3.95
CA LYS A 40 11.62 11.04 -3.66
C LYS A 40 12.03 11.81 -4.91
N LEU A 41 12.25 11.15 -6.04
CA LEU A 41 12.59 11.82 -7.31
C LEU A 41 11.50 12.80 -7.76
N VAL A 42 10.22 12.51 -7.47
CA VAL A 42 9.10 13.44 -7.73
C VAL A 42 8.78 14.37 -6.54
N GLY A 43 9.69 14.47 -5.57
CA GLY A 43 9.67 15.46 -4.51
C GLY A 43 8.62 15.22 -3.42
N ARG A 44 8.36 13.96 -3.05
CA ARG A 44 7.32 13.62 -2.05
C ARG A 44 7.87 13.38 -0.67
N TYR A 45 6.96 13.53 0.30
CA TYR A 45 7.15 13.01 1.65
C TYR A 45 6.79 11.53 1.64
N VAL A 46 7.74 10.69 2.04
CA VAL A 46 7.62 9.24 1.92
C VAL A 46 7.98 8.60 3.24
N VAL A 47 7.04 7.82 3.78
CA VAL A 47 7.24 7.03 4.99
C VAL A 47 7.16 5.56 4.65
N ARG A 48 8.03 4.77 5.27
CA ARG A 48 8.02 3.32 5.15
C ARG A 48 7.79 2.59 6.46
N SER A 49 7.18 1.41 6.37
CA SER A 49 7.29 0.40 7.43
C SER A 49 8.15 -0.78 7.00
N ALA A 50 8.80 -1.43 7.97
CA ALA A 50 9.46 -2.72 7.80
C ALA A 50 9.30 -3.56 9.08
N GLY A 51 9.51 -4.87 8.98
CA GLY A 51 9.34 -5.81 10.10
C GLY A 51 10.64 -6.35 10.70
N SER A 52 11.78 -5.70 10.45
CA SER A 52 13.10 -6.08 10.95
C SER A 52 13.88 -4.85 11.43
N LYS A 53 14.82 -5.03 12.37
CA LYS A 53 15.65 -3.97 12.97
C LYS A 53 16.60 -3.27 11.99
N GLU A 54 16.91 -3.88 10.85
CA GLU A 54 17.72 -3.26 9.80
C GLU A 54 16.88 -2.24 9.01
N MET A 55 16.61 -1.11 9.67
CA MET A 55 15.77 -0.04 9.15
C MET A 55 16.60 1.15 8.67
N THR A 56 17.15 1.07 7.46
CA THR A 56 17.80 2.24 6.85
C THR A 56 16.76 3.21 6.28
N LYS A 57 16.90 4.52 6.50
CA LYS A 57 16.07 5.56 5.85
C LYS A 57 16.37 5.75 4.35
N PHE A 58 17.00 4.76 3.70
CA PHE A 58 17.58 4.95 2.38
C PHE A 58 16.52 5.30 1.33
N GLY A 59 16.46 6.57 0.92
CA GLY A 59 15.44 7.07 -0.01
C GLY A 59 14.07 7.35 0.61
N PHE A 60 13.98 7.60 1.92
CA PHE A 60 12.72 7.90 2.62
C PHE A 60 12.92 9.01 3.66
N ASP A 61 11.86 9.75 3.98
CA ASP A 61 11.88 10.79 5.01
C ASP A 61 11.82 10.14 6.40
N GLU A 62 10.88 9.19 6.57
CA GLU A 62 10.68 8.48 7.83
C GLU A 62 10.55 6.96 7.63
N ALA A 63 10.92 6.22 8.67
CA ALA A 63 10.83 4.76 8.69
C ALA A 63 10.49 4.28 10.11
N PHE A 64 9.58 3.32 10.24
CA PHE A 64 9.24 2.71 11.54
C PHE A 64 9.06 1.19 11.47
N ASN A 65 9.35 0.52 12.59
CA ASN A 65 9.24 -0.94 12.69
C ASN A 65 7.81 -1.33 13.08
N CYS A 66 7.08 -2.00 12.19
CA CYS A 66 5.69 -2.37 12.49
C CYS A 66 5.54 -3.40 13.62
N LYS A 67 6.62 -4.11 14.00
CA LYS A 67 6.59 -5.11 15.09
C LYS A 67 6.88 -4.52 16.47
N GLU A 68 7.40 -3.30 16.53
CA GLU A 68 7.75 -2.63 17.79
C GLU A 68 6.70 -1.58 18.19
N GLU A 69 5.72 -1.34 17.33
CA GLU A 69 4.66 -0.36 17.53
C GLU A 69 3.41 -1.06 18.10
N ASN A 70 2.92 -0.59 19.24
CA ASN A 70 1.76 -1.17 19.93
C ASN A 70 0.42 -0.77 19.27
N ASP A 71 0.38 0.40 18.62
CA ASP A 71 -0.80 0.93 17.94
C ASP A 71 -0.40 1.49 16.58
N LEU A 72 -0.66 0.71 15.53
CA LEU A 72 -0.32 1.08 14.16
C LEU A 72 -1.15 2.27 13.64
N VAL A 73 -2.38 2.47 14.14
CA VAL A 73 -3.24 3.59 13.73
C VAL A 73 -2.68 4.89 14.29
N ALA A 74 -2.32 4.91 15.57
CA ALA A 74 -1.69 6.06 16.20
C ALA A 74 -0.34 6.38 15.52
N THR A 75 0.45 5.36 15.19
CA THR A 75 1.73 5.53 14.51
C THR A 75 1.56 6.09 13.10
N LEU A 76 0.60 5.60 12.31
CA LEU A 76 0.29 6.19 11.00
C LEU A 76 -0.13 7.66 11.14
N LYS A 77 -1.00 8.01 12.09
CA LYS A 77 -1.41 9.40 12.33
C LYS A 77 -0.26 10.31 12.77
N ARG A 78 0.72 9.77 13.52
CA ARG A 78 1.93 10.50 13.94
C ARG A 78 2.79 10.91 12.74
N TYR A 79 2.98 10.01 11.78
CA TYR A 79 3.77 10.28 10.58
C TYR A 79 2.97 10.99 9.48
N PHE A 80 1.65 10.86 9.49
CA PHE A 80 0.74 11.42 8.50
C PHE A 80 -0.37 12.24 9.15
N PRO A 81 -0.04 13.39 9.80
CA PRO A 81 -1.04 14.21 10.47
C PRO A 81 -2.09 14.80 9.50
N HIS A 82 -1.73 14.93 8.23
CA HIS A 82 -2.60 15.44 7.16
C HIS A 82 -3.26 14.31 6.33
N GLY A 83 -3.03 13.04 6.69
CA GLY A 83 -3.49 11.89 5.93
C GLY A 83 -2.47 11.34 4.94
N ILE A 84 -2.86 10.26 4.27
CA ILE A 84 -2.05 9.53 3.29
C ILE A 84 -2.77 9.64 1.95
N ASP A 85 -2.10 10.18 0.94
CA ASP A 85 -2.67 10.33 -0.41
C ASP A 85 -2.41 9.08 -1.26
N ILE A 86 -1.21 8.50 -1.14
CA ILE A 86 -0.80 7.30 -1.88
C ILE A 86 -0.38 6.23 -0.88
N TYR A 87 -1.04 5.08 -0.94
CA TYR A 87 -0.66 3.89 -0.19
C TYR A 87 -0.23 2.77 -1.13
N PHE A 88 1.07 2.46 -1.13
CA PHE A 88 1.62 1.34 -1.87
C PHE A 88 1.63 0.07 -0.99
N GLU A 89 0.62 -0.76 -1.21
CA GLU A 89 0.28 -1.95 -0.42
C GLU A 89 0.92 -3.23 -1.02
N ASN A 90 1.67 -4.00 -0.22
CA ASN A 90 2.41 -5.19 -0.68
C ASN A 90 2.24 -6.47 0.19
N MET A 91 1.42 -6.51 1.24
CA MET A 91 1.28 -7.66 2.17
C MET A 91 -0.10 -7.92 2.75
N GLY A 92 -0.95 -6.91 2.87
CA GLY A 92 -2.17 -6.95 3.68
C GLY A 92 -1.89 -7.01 5.20
N GLY A 93 -2.86 -7.54 5.95
CA GLY A 93 -2.76 -7.76 7.40
C GLY A 93 -2.91 -6.48 8.23
N ALA A 94 -2.42 -6.52 9.48
CA ALA A 94 -2.65 -5.47 10.48
C ALA A 94 -2.25 -4.04 10.03
N MET A 95 -1.22 -3.90 9.18
CA MET A 95 -0.86 -2.59 8.62
C MET A 95 -1.90 -2.07 7.63
N HIS A 96 -2.48 -2.96 6.82
CA HIS A 96 -3.56 -2.64 5.90
C HIS A 96 -4.84 -2.28 6.66
N ASP A 97 -5.15 -3.04 7.71
CA ASP A 97 -6.31 -2.78 8.56
C ASP A 97 -6.17 -1.42 9.26
N ALA A 98 -4.99 -1.13 9.83
CA ALA A 98 -4.71 0.18 10.42
C ALA A 98 -4.78 1.33 9.39
N PHE A 99 -4.34 1.10 8.15
CA PHE A 99 -4.50 2.08 7.07
C PHE A 99 -5.97 2.31 6.75
N LEU A 100 -6.76 1.23 6.61
CA LEU A 100 -8.19 1.33 6.36
C LEU A 100 -8.86 2.10 7.49
N GLU A 101 -8.62 1.75 8.75
CA GLU A 101 -9.17 2.47 9.91
C GLU A 101 -8.84 3.96 9.90
N THR A 102 -7.61 4.31 9.55
CA THR A 102 -7.16 5.71 9.45
C THR A 102 -7.88 6.46 8.31
N THR A 103 -8.25 5.76 7.23
CA THR A 103 -8.80 6.35 6.01
C THR A 103 -10.30 6.13 5.81
N ILE A 104 -10.98 5.35 6.65
CA ILE A 104 -12.43 5.07 6.58
C ILE A 104 -13.25 6.35 6.44
N LYS A 105 -12.85 7.43 7.14
CA LYS A 105 -13.51 8.72 7.03
C LYS A 105 -13.44 9.28 5.60
N SER A 106 -12.25 9.27 4.99
CA SER A 106 -12.03 9.74 3.62
C SER A 106 -12.76 8.86 2.58
N ILE A 107 -12.85 7.56 2.83
CA ILE A 107 -13.63 6.63 1.99
C ILE A 107 -15.12 6.96 2.08
N LYS A 108 -15.66 7.15 3.30
CA LYS A 108 -17.07 7.51 3.51
C LYS A 108 -17.44 8.87 2.90
N GLU A 109 -16.50 9.81 2.89
CA GLU A 109 -16.66 11.14 2.28
C GLU A 109 -16.47 11.12 0.75
N GLY A 110 -16.19 9.96 0.15
CA GLY A 110 -15.97 9.83 -1.30
C GLY A 110 -14.66 10.44 -1.81
N LYS A 111 -13.74 10.81 -0.90
CA LYS A 111 -12.44 11.41 -1.24
C LYS A 111 -11.39 10.39 -1.65
N MET A 112 -11.61 9.11 -1.30
CA MET A 112 -10.71 8.01 -1.64
C MET A 112 -11.53 6.82 -2.16
N ALA A 113 -11.14 6.29 -3.33
CA ALA A 113 -11.74 5.10 -3.92
C ALA A 113 -10.84 3.88 -3.68
N TYR A 114 -11.46 2.72 -3.40
CA TYR A 114 -10.76 1.45 -3.25
C TYR A 114 -11.34 0.41 -4.21
N VAL A 115 -10.53 -0.02 -5.18
CA VAL A 115 -10.97 -0.95 -6.22
C VAL A 115 -10.59 -2.38 -5.83
N LYS A 116 -11.60 -3.24 -5.72
CA LYS A 116 -11.45 -4.68 -5.50
C LYS A 116 -11.98 -5.42 -6.73
N ASP A 117 -11.29 -6.48 -7.11
CA ASP A 117 -11.77 -7.49 -8.04
C ASP A 117 -12.27 -8.67 -7.20
N ILE A 118 -13.59 -8.83 -7.11
CA ILE A 118 -14.20 -9.83 -6.21
C ILE A 118 -14.67 -11.01 -7.03
N VAL A 119 -14.14 -12.19 -6.69
CA VAL A 119 -14.56 -13.49 -7.23
C VAL A 119 -15.28 -14.24 -6.12
N GLU A 120 -16.47 -14.73 -6.38
CA GLU A 120 -17.28 -15.47 -5.40
C GLU A 120 -17.01 -16.97 -5.49
N GLY A 121 -16.98 -17.65 -4.34
CA GLY A 121 -16.79 -19.10 -4.26
C GLY A 121 -15.31 -19.49 -4.17
N LEU A 122 -14.99 -20.38 -3.23
CA LEU A 122 -13.63 -20.90 -3.05
C LEU A 122 -13.17 -21.71 -4.27
N GLU A 123 -14.10 -22.35 -4.97
CA GLU A 123 -13.90 -23.09 -6.21
C GLU A 123 -13.30 -22.22 -7.33
N ASN A 124 -13.52 -20.90 -7.27
CA ASN A 124 -13.00 -19.96 -8.26
C ASN A 124 -11.65 -19.34 -7.87
N ALA A 125 -11.12 -19.66 -6.67
CA ALA A 125 -9.82 -19.16 -6.22
C ALA A 125 -8.64 -19.52 -7.16
N PRO A 126 -8.54 -20.74 -7.72
CA PRO A 126 -7.48 -21.05 -8.68
C PRO A 126 -7.56 -20.17 -9.93
N SER A 127 -8.76 -19.96 -10.48
CA SER A 127 -9.02 -19.13 -11.65
C SER A 127 -8.66 -17.65 -11.39
N ALA A 128 -9.02 -17.15 -10.21
CA ALA A 128 -8.68 -15.80 -9.75
C ALA A 128 -7.16 -15.62 -9.62
N LEU A 129 -6.45 -16.62 -9.07
CA LEU A 129 -5.00 -16.60 -8.99
C LEU A 129 -4.33 -16.58 -10.37
N VAL A 130 -4.80 -17.40 -11.31
CA VAL A 130 -4.31 -17.37 -12.70
C VAL A 130 -4.59 -16.01 -13.35
N GLY A 131 -5.77 -15.44 -13.11
CA GLY A 131 -6.13 -14.09 -13.54
C GLY A 131 -5.17 -13.03 -13.01
N LEU A 132 -4.88 -13.07 -11.71
CA LEU A 132 -3.91 -12.19 -11.04
C LEU A 132 -2.51 -12.30 -11.65
N LEU A 133 -2.00 -13.52 -11.85
CA LEU A 133 -0.68 -13.76 -12.42
C LEU A 133 -0.58 -13.40 -13.90
N SER A 134 -1.72 -13.40 -14.60
CA SER A 134 -1.82 -13.02 -16.01
C SER A 134 -2.16 -11.54 -16.21
N GLY A 135 -2.30 -10.76 -15.13
CA GLY A 135 -2.68 -9.34 -15.18
C GLY A 135 -4.10 -9.06 -15.66
N ARG A 136 -5.03 -10.02 -15.50
CA ARG A 136 -6.44 -9.86 -15.87
C ARG A 136 -7.29 -9.18 -14.79
N ASN A 137 -6.79 -9.11 -13.56
CA ASN A 137 -7.53 -8.52 -12.45
C ASN A 137 -7.47 -6.99 -12.47
N VAL A 138 -8.52 -6.33 -11.98
CA VAL A 138 -8.55 -4.87 -11.82
C VAL A 138 -8.66 -4.50 -10.35
N GLY A 139 -7.56 -4.01 -9.77
CA GLY A 139 -7.48 -3.71 -8.33
C GLY A 139 -7.11 -4.95 -7.50
N LYS A 140 -7.45 -4.93 -6.19
CA LYS A 140 -7.09 -6.03 -5.29
C LYS A 140 -7.98 -7.23 -5.53
N GLN A 141 -7.40 -8.36 -5.95
CA GLN A 141 -8.12 -9.63 -6.07
C GLN A 141 -8.56 -10.11 -4.68
N VAL A 142 -9.85 -10.38 -4.52
CA VAL A 142 -10.46 -10.93 -3.31
C VAL A 142 -11.32 -12.13 -3.70
N VAL A 143 -11.19 -13.23 -2.96
CA VAL A 143 -12.10 -14.38 -3.09
C VAL A 143 -13.10 -14.33 -1.94
N LEU A 144 -14.37 -14.17 -2.26
CA LEU A 144 -15.47 -14.19 -1.30
C LEU A 144 -15.87 -15.65 -1.04
N VAL A 145 -15.47 -16.18 0.11
CA VAL A 145 -15.72 -17.58 0.49
C VAL A 145 -17.12 -17.75 1.12
N ALA A 146 -17.54 -16.80 1.94
CA ALA A 146 -18.86 -16.79 2.58
C ALA A 146 -19.31 -15.34 2.83
N ARG A 147 -20.63 -15.12 2.82
CA ARG A 147 -21.25 -13.89 3.34
C ARG A 147 -21.84 -14.24 4.71
N GLU A 148 -21.58 -13.39 5.71
CA GLU A 148 -22.29 -13.44 6.99
C GLU A 148 -23.79 -13.15 6.81
#